data_AF-A0A858Q739-F1
#
_entry.id   AF-A0A858Q739-F1
#
_cell.length_a   1.000
_cell.length_b   1.000
_cell.length_c   1.000
_cell.angle_alpha   90.00
_cell.angle_beta   90.00
_cell.angle_gamma   90.00
#
_symmetry.space_group_name_H-M   'P 1'
#
loop_
_entity.id
_entity.type
_entity.pdbx_description
1 polymer ?
#
loop_
_entity_poly.entity_id
_entity_poly.type
_entity_poly.pdbx_seq_one_letter_code
_entity_poly.pdbx_strand_id
1 'polypeptide(L)'
;MKIAAYAFSPIVLPILLAGCAKDAPTPEAPPLANYKPDYRQGMYTYSMYCSRCHDTGEDGAPMLDDVDEWESRGILWPSLLQDHVRDGFLHMPSMGQTGLSEQNIADVIYFMTVKIEAGK
;
A
#
# COMPACT_ATOMS: atom_id res chain seq x y z
N MET A 1 -13.06 59.99 50.86
CA MET A 1 -11.78 60.33 51.53
C MET A 1 -10.91 59.10 51.58
N LYS A 2 -9.64 59.24 51.15
CA LYS A 2 -8.52 58.28 51.10
C LYS A 2 -8.41 57.33 49.89
N ILE A 3 -7.55 57.80 49.00
CA ILE A 3 -6.72 57.18 47.98
C ILE A 3 -5.58 56.35 48.60
N ALA A 4 -5.22 55.23 47.96
CA ALA A 4 -3.87 54.61 47.93
C ALA A 4 -3.88 53.58 46.77
N ALA A 5 -3.28 53.87 45.61
CA ALA A 5 -1.86 53.74 45.26
C ALA A 5 -1.37 52.28 45.07
N TYR A 6 -1.27 51.92 43.80
CA TYR A 6 -0.48 50.91 43.08
C TYR A 6 0.54 50.04 43.84
N ALA A 7 0.58 48.75 43.46
CA ALA A 7 1.84 48.01 43.29
C ALA A 7 1.71 46.95 42.17
N PHE A 8 2.65 47.02 41.22
CA PHE A 8 2.94 46.06 40.16
C PHE A 8 3.25 44.66 40.72
N SER A 9 2.82 43.60 40.06
CA SER A 9 3.58 42.35 40.03
C SER A 9 3.35 41.54 38.75
N PRO A 10 4.38 40.82 38.27
CA PRO A 10 4.54 40.44 36.88
C PRO A 10 3.84 39.15 36.50
N ILE A 11 3.55 39.08 35.20
CA ILE A 11 3.24 37.91 34.39
C ILE A 11 4.00 36.67 34.88
N VAL A 12 3.26 35.68 35.40
CA VAL A 12 3.70 34.29 35.43
C VAL A 12 2.47 33.40 35.24
N LEU A 13 2.30 32.86 34.04
CA LEU A 13 1.50 31.65 33.84
C LEU A 13 2.25 30.75 32.86
N PRO A 14 2.97 29.73 33.33
CA PRO A 14 3.54 28.73 32.46
C PRO A 14 2.45 27.70 32.17
N ILE A 15 1.81 27.80 31.00
CA ILE A 15 1.02 26.68 30.47
C ILE A 15 1.97 25.81 29.66
N LEU A 16 2.72 24.97 30.38
CA LEU A 16 3.27 23.73 29.84
C LEU A 16 2.14 22.71 29.82
N LEU A 17 1.47 22.56 28.68
CA LEU A 17 0.78 21.31 28.34
C LEU A 17 1.59 20.61 27.26
N ALA A 18 2.46 19.74 27.75
CA ALA A 18 3.07 18.68 26.98
C ALA A 18 1.95 17.81 26.37
N GLY A 19 1.97 17.70 25.05
CA GLY A 19 1.15 16.78 24.28
C GLY A 19 1.95 16.28 23.09
N CYS A 20 3.05 15.58 23.37
CA CYS A 20 3.77 14.78 22.39
C CYS A 20 2.91 13.57 21.99
N ALA A 21 2.02 13.73 21.00
CA ALA A 21 1.71 12.63 20.11
C ALA A 21 2.67 12.79 18.93
N LYS A 22 3.89 12.27 19.09
CA LYS A 22 4.65 11.84 17.92
C LYS A 22 3.79 10.75 17.32
N ASP A 23 3.32 10.93 16.09
CA ASP A 23 2.86 9.83 15.27
C ASP A 23 3.89 8.71 15.47
N ALA A 24 3.50 7.64 16.16
CA ALA A 24 4.33 6.46 16.22
C ALA A 24 4.46 6.05 14.75
N PRO A 25 5.69 5.90 14.21
CA PRO A 25 5.82 5.46 12.85
C PRO A 25 5.08 4.13 12.76
N THR A 26 4.01 4.09 11.97
CA THR A 26 3.53 2.84 11.39
C THR A 26 4.78 2.13 10.89
N PRO A 27 5.00 0.84 11.19
CA PRO A 27 6.16 0.13 10.68
C PRO A 27 6.19 0.28 9.16
N GLU A 28 7.04 1.19 8.69
CA GLU A 28 7.14 1.51 7.28
C GLU A 28 7.87 0.33 6.66
N ALA A 29 7.21 -0.35 5.72
CA ALA A 29 7.80 -1.49 5.04
C ALA A 29 9.14 -1.06 4.42
N PRO A 30 10.18 -1.92 4.45
CA PRO A 30 11.48 -1.57 3.89
C PRO A 30 11.34 -1.07 2.45
N PRO A 31 12.05 0.01 2.05
CA PRO A 31 11.98 0.52 0.69
C PRO A 31 12.29 -0.58 -0.32
N LEU A 32 11.45 -0.71 -1.35
CA LEU A 32 11.64 -1.69 -2.45
C LEU A 32 12.86 -1.41 -3.32
N ALA A 33 13.61 -0.33 -3.05
CA ALA A 33 14.71 0.19 -3.88
C ALA A 33 15.79 -0.85 -4.25
N ASN A 34 15.95 -1.92 -3.47
CA ASN A 34 16.88 -3.03 -3.78
C ASN A 34 16.23 -4.43 -3.67
N TYR A 35 14.91 -4.49 -3.54
CA TYR A 35 14.22 -5.77 -3.46
C TYR A 35 14.20 -6.43 -4.84
N LYS A 36 14.56 -7.72 -4.88
CA LYS A 36 14.45 -8.54 -6.10
C LYS A 36 13.23 -9.45 -5.94
N PRO A 37 12.18 -9.28 -6.75
CA PRO A 37 11.01 -10.14 -6.68
C PRO A 37 11.35 -11.62 -6.89
N ASP A 38 10.75 -12.49 -6.09
CA ASP A 38 10.87 -13.94 -6.16
C ASP A 38 9.65 -14.56 -6.84
N TYR A 39 9.88 -15.23 -7.97
CA TYR A 39 8.81 -15.84 -8.76
C TYR A 39 8.03 -16.93 -8.00
N ARG A 40 8.70 -17.75 -7.19
CA ARG A 40 8.02 -18.84 -6.45
C ARG A 40 7.18 -18.28 -5.31
N GLN A 41 7.68 -17.26 -4.62
CA GLN A 41 6.91 -16.56 -3.60
C GLN A 41 5.71 -15.86 -4.23
N GLY A 42 5.88 -15.24 -5.40
CA GLY A 42 4.79 -14.62 -6.16
C GLY A 42 3.71 -15.61 -6.56
N MET A 43 4.10 -16.78 -7.07
CA MET A 43 3.17 -17.87 -7.39
C MET A 43 2.38 -18.35 -6.16
N TYR A 44 3.04 -18.46 -5.01
CA TYR A 44 2.37 -18.82 -3.75
C TYR A 44 1.36 -17.74 -3.34
N THR A 45 1.78 -16.47 -3.33
CA THR A 45 0.90 -15.33 -3.02
C THR A 45 -0.30 -15.28 -3.97
N TYR A 46 -0.09 -15.49 -5.27
CA TYR A 46 -1.15 -15.55 -6.27
C TYR A 46 -2.16 -16.64 -5.92
N SER A 47 -1.68 -17.88 -5.71
CA SER A 47 -2.54 -19.02 -5.44
C SER A 47 -3.38 -18.84 -4.18
N MET A 48 -2.84 -18.18 -3.15
CA MET A 48 -3.52 -18.01 -1.86
C MET A 48 -4.53 -16.86 -1.85
N TYR A 49 -4.26 -15.78 -2.58
CA TYR A 49 -5.00 -14.52 -2.39
C TYR A 49 -5.59 -13.93 -3.68
N CYS A 50 -4.97 -14.18 -4.83
CA CYS A 50 -5.34 -13.51 -6.09
C CYS A 50 -6.17 -14.41 -7.01
N SER A 51 -5.91 -15.71 -6.99
CA SER A 51 -6.52 -16.75 -7.84
C SER A 51 -8.05 -16.72 -7.83
N ARG A 52 -8.66 -16.50 -6.65
CA ARG A 52 -10.11 -16.43 -6.48
C ARG A 52 -10.78 -15.55 -7.54
N CYS A 53 -10.22 -14.36 -7.79
CA CYS A 53 -10.77 -13.43 -8.76
C CYS A 53 -10.08 -13.54 -10.13
N HIS A 54 -8.74 -13.67 -10.14
CA HIS A 54 -7.95 -13.61 -11.38
C HIS A 54 -7.88 -14.92 -12.18
N ASP A 55 -8.37 -16.05 -11.64
CA ASP A 55 -8.51 -17.29 -12.43
C ASP A 55 -9.83 -17.33 -13.22
N THR A 56 -10.85 -16.58 -12.78
CA THR A 56 -12.22 -16.69 -13.34
C THR A 56 -12.78 -15.37 -13.88
N GLY A 57 -12.10 -14.26 -13.61
CA GLY A 57 -12.57 -12.93 -13.98
C GLY A 57 -13.70 -12.40 -13.10
N GLU A 58 -13.79 -12.86 -11.84
CA GLU A 58 -14.80 -12.42 -10.88
C GLU A 58 -14.85 -10.88 -10.81
N ASP A 59 -16.06 -10.31 -10.91
CA ASP A 59 -16.33 -8.87 -10.91
C ASP A 59 -15.54 -8.03 -11.95
N GLY A 60 -15.08 -8.68 -13.03
CA GLY A 60 -14.31 -8.05 -14.11
C GLY A 60 -12.80 -8.00 -13.86
N ALA A 61 -12.30 -8.82 -12.93
CA ALA A 61 -10.87 -9.01 -12.74
C ALA A 61 -10.21 -9.49 -14.04
N PRO A 62 -9.04 -8.96 -14.43
CA PRO A 62 -8.32 -9.47 -15.59
C PRO A 62 -7.85 -10.89 -15.34
N MET A 63 -8.14 -11.82 -16.26
CA MET A 63 -7.76 -13.22 -16.08
C MET A 63 -6.26 -13.40 -16.34
N LEU A 64 -5.57 -14.21 -15.52
CA LEU A 64 -4.12 -14.41 -15.64
C LEU A 64 -3.70 -14.97 -17.01
N ASP A 65 -4.55 -15.77 -17.64
CA ASP A 65 -4.31 -16.41 -18.93
C ASP A 65 -4.89 -15.64 -20.13
N ASP A 66 -5.58 -14.51 -19.91
CA ASP A 66 -6.06 -13.63 -20.99
C ASP A 66 -4.98 -12.61 -21.38
N VAL A 67 -4.04 -13.08 -22.21
CA VAL A 67 -2.89 -12.28 -22.65
C VAL A 67 -3.34 -11.02 -23.42
N ASP A 68 -4.34 -11.14 -24.28
CA ASP A 68 -4.84 -10.03 -25.11
C ASP A 68 -5.44 -8.92 -24.23
N GLU A 69 -6.17 -9.29 -23.18
CA GLU A 69 -6.69 -8.35 -22.20
C GLU A 69 -5.55 -7.60 -21.48
N TRP A 70 -4.50 -8.31 -21.05
CA TRP A 70 -3.35 -7.69 -20.38
C TRP A 70 -2.51 -6.79 -21.29
N GLU A 71 -2.41 -7.09 -22.58
CA GLU A 71 -1.78 -6.21 -23.56
C GLU A 71 -2.52 -4.87 -23.65
N SER A 72 -3.86 -4.90 -23.66
CA SER A 72 -4.67 -3.68 -23.70
C SER A 72 -4.56 -2.83 -22.42
N ARG A 73 -4.28 -3.47 -21.28
CA ARG A 73 -4.20 -2.83 -19.94
C ARG A 73 -2.81 -2.28 -19.62
N GLY A 74 -1.78 -2.65 -20.37
CA GLY A 74 -0.43 -2.11 -20.21
C GLY A 74 0.31 -2.64 -18.98
N ILE A 75 0.55 -3.96 -18.93
CA ILE A 75 1.30 -4.62 -17.83
C ILE A 75 2.74 -4.12 -17.62
N LEU A 76 3.25 -3.26 -18.51
CA LEU A 76 4.62 -2.72 -18.51
C LEU A 76 4.86 -1.60 -17.49
N TRP A 77 3.91 -1.29 -16.62
CA TRP A 77 4.05 -0.25 -15.59
C TRP A 77 3.97 -0.84 -14.16
N PRO A 78 5.00 -1.59 -13.69
CA PRO A 78 4.95 -2.32 -12.42
C PRO A 78 4.61 -1.47 -11.19
N SER A 79 5.11 -0.22 -11.14
CA SER A 79 4.82 0.67 -10.01
C SER A 79 3.34 1.05 -9.93
N LEU A 80 2.68 1.27 -11.07
CA LEU A 80 1.24 1.57 -11.09
C LEU A 80 0.42 0.33 -10.68
N LEU A 81 0.83 -0.86 -11.14
CA LEU A 81 0.19 -2.10 -10.71
C LEU A 81 0.34 -2.32 -9.20
N GLN A 82 1.51 -2.00 -8.66
CA GLN A 82 1.77 -2.05 -7.23
C GLN A 82 0.87 -1.10 -6.44
N ASP A 83 0.68 0.12 -6.94
CA ASP A 83 -0.24 1.08 -6.34
C ASP A 83 -1.69 0.56 -6.38
N HIS A 84 -2.15 0.01 -7.51
CA HIS A 84 -3.48 -0.58 -7.61
C HIS A 84 -3.68 -1.77 -6.66
N VAL A 85 -2.70 -2.66 -6.53
CA VAL A 85 -2.77 -3.79 -5.60
C VAL A 85 -2.77 -3.30 -4.16
N ARG A 86 -1.94 -2.31 -3.83
CA ARG A 86 -1.84 -1.77 -2.48
C ARG A 86 -3.11 -1.04 -2.06
N ASP A 87 -3.54 -0.08 -2.86
CA ASP A 87 -4.60 0.86 -2.51
C ASP A 87 -6.00 0.33 -2.88
N GLY A 88 -6.06 -0.70 -3.73
CA GLY A 88 -7.27 -1.18 -4.37
C GLY A 88 -7.59 -0.38 -5.64
N PHE A 89 -8.23 -1.03 -6.61
CA PHE A 89 -8.58 -0.41 -7.88
C PHE A 89 -9.85 -1.04 -8.47
N LEU A 90 -10.84 -0.20 -8.78
CA LEU A 90 -12.19 -0.65 -9.18
C LEU A 90 -12.79 -1.62 -8.15
N HIS A 91 -13.18 -2.83 -8.56
CA HIS A 91 -13.69 -3.87 -7.65
C HIS A 91 -12.59 -4.68 -6.98
N MET A 92 -11.31 -4.42 -7.30
CA MET A 92 -10.19 -5.06 -6.62
C MET A 92 -9.96 -4.40 -5.24
N PRO A 93 -10.08 -5.16 -4.14
CA PRO A 93 -9.89 -4.63 -2.79
C PRO A 93 -8.42 -4.33 -2.51
N SER A 94 -8.17 -3.37 -1.60
CA SER A 94 -6.82 -3.03 -1.14
C SER A 94 -6.08 -4.24 -0.61
N MET A 95 -4.81 -4.36 -0.99
CA MET A 95 -3.90 -5.44 -0.61
C MET A 95 -4.44 -6.85 -0.95
N GLY A 96 -5.38 -6.99 -1.90
CA GLY A 96 -5.98 -8.29 -2.23
C GLY A 96 -6.77 -8.92 -1.07
N GLN A 97 -7.47 -8.09 -0.28
CA GLN A 97 -8.24 -8.48 0.94
C GLN A 97 -7.41 -8.92 2.15
N THR A 98 -6.08 -8.83 2.11
CA THR A 98 -5.24 -9.29 3.23
C THR A 98 -4.08 -8.34 3.45
N GLY A 99 -3.56 -8.22 4.67
CA GLY A 99 -2.42 -7.35 4.98
C GLY A 99 -1.09 -7.87 4.40
N LEU A 100 -1.00 -8.05 3.08
CA LEU A 100 0.24 -8.43 2.38
C LEU A 100 1.35 -7.41 2.70
N SER A 101 2.61 -7.85 2.63
CA SER A 101 3.73 -6.90 2.61
C SER A 101 3.93 -6.35 1.21
N GLU A 102 4.56 -5.17 1.10
CA GLU A 102 5.00 -4.61 -0.18
C GLU A 102 5.89 -5.57 -0.98
N GLN A 103 6.68 -6.42 -0.31
CA GLN A 103 7.47 -7.46 -0.98
C GLN A 103 6.58 -8.54 -1.61
N ASN A 104 5.58 -9.05 -0.89
CA ASN A 104 4.66 -10.04 -1.43
C ASN A 104 3.85 -9.48 -2.61
N ILE A 105 3.53 -8.17 -2.58
CA ILE A 105 2.90 -7.48 -3.71
C ILE A 105 3.87 -7.42 -4.92
N ALA A 106 5.13 -7.06 -4.70
CA ALA A 106 6.13 -7.05 -5.76
C ALA A 106 6.35 -8.45 -6.36
N ASP A 107 6.39 -9.49 -5.53
CA ASP A 107 6.54 -10.88 -5.94
C ASP A 107 5.38 -11.34 -6.82
N VAL A 108 4.13 -11.07 -6.43
CA VAL A 108 2.97 -11.53 -7.18
C VAL A 108 2.82 -10.80 -8.51
N ILE A 109 3.11 -9.49 -8.56
CA ILE A 109 3.15 -8.74 -9.81
C ILE A 109 4.21 -9.33 -10.74
N TYR A 110 5.41 -9.62 -10.22
CA TYR A 110 6.47 -10.24 -11.01
C TYR A 110 6.06 -11.62 -11.56
N PHE A 111 5.46 -12.47 -10.72
CA PHE A 111 4.93 -13.76 -11.16
C PHE A 111 3.91 -13.59 -12.29
N MET A 112 2.90 -12.73 -12.11
CA MET A 112 1.85 -12.53 -13.12
C MET A 112 2.43 -12.00 -14.44
N THR A 113 3.31 -11.00 -14.38
CA THR A 113 3.98 -10.47 -15.59
C THR A 113 4.74 -11.56 -16.33
N VAL A 114 5.57 -12.34 -15.65
CA VAL A 114 6.33 -13.44 -16.28
C VAL A 114 5.39 -14.50 -16.88
N LYS A 115 4.28 -14.81 -16.19
CA LYS A 115 3.28 -15.77 -16.67
C LYS A 115 2.56 -15.30 -17.93
N ILE A 116 2.15 -14.03 -17.96
CA ILE A 116 1.45 -13.41 -19.09
C ILE A 116 2.38 -13.28 -20.28
N GLU A 117 3.63 -12.84 -20.08
CA GLU A 117 4.63 -12.76 -21.14
C GLU A 117 5.00 -14.12 -21.72
N ALA A 118 5.02 -15.19 -20.90
CA ALA A 118 5.26 -16.55 -21.37
C ALA A 118 4.09 -17.15 -22.15
N GLY A 119 2.91 -16.53 -22.13
CA GLY A 119 1.72 -16.93 -22.90
C GLY A 119 1.64 -16.29 -24.29
N LYS A 120 2.51 -15.32 -24.60
CA LYS A 120 2.69 -14.76 -25.94
C LYS A 120 3.45 -15.72 -26.86
#